data_AF-A0ABD2DUN0-F1
#
_entry.id   AF-A0ABD2DUN0-F1
#
_cell.length_a   1.000
_cell.length_b   1.000
_cell.length_c   1.000
_cell.angle_alpha   90.00
_cell.angle_beta   90.00
_cell.angle_gamma   90.00
#
_symmetry.space_group_name_H-M   'P 1'
#
loop_
_entity.id
_entity.type
_entity.pdbx_description
1 polymer ?
#
loop_
_entity_poly.entity_id
_entity_poly.type
_entity_poly.pdbx_seq_one_letter_code
_entity_poly.pdbx_strand_id
1 'polypeptide(L)'
;MADEAPRKGSFSALVGRTNGLTKPAALASGPAKPGGAGGSKKLVIKNFRDRPRLPDNYTQDTWQKLREAVRAVQSSTSIRYNLEELYQAVENLCSHKVSPTLYKQLRQVCEDHVQAQILQFR
;
A
#
# COMPACT_ATOMS: atom_id res chain seq x y z
N MET A 1 11.35 64.88 -26.72
CA MET A 1 12.67 64.21 -26.60
C MET A 1 12.69 63.39 -25.31
N ALA A 2 13.33 62.22 -25.38
CA ALA A 2 13.67 61.24 -24.32
C ALA A 2 12.51 60.30 -23.91
N ASP A 3 12.33 59.14 -24.57
CA ASP A 3 13.08 57.86 -24.53
C ASP A 3 12.35 56.85 -23.62
N GLU A 4 11.52 56.01 -24.26
CA GLU A 4 10.76 54.90 -23.66
C GLU A 4 11.60 53.62 -23.76
N ALA A 5 12.12 53.14 -22.64
CA ALA A 5 12.81 51.86 -22.54
C ALA A 5 11.85 50.76 -22.02
N PRO A 6 11.68 49.62 -22.72
CA PRO A 6 10.77 48.57 -22.29
C PRO A 6 11.39 47.73 -21.16
N ARG A 7 10.74 47.74 -19.99
CA ARG A 7 11.10 46.87 -18.85
C ARG A 7 10.72 45.43 -19.16
N LYS A 8 11.74 44.64 -19.51
CA LYS A 8 11.69 43.19 -19.75
C LYS A 8 11.18 42.47 -18.48
N GLY A 9 9.99 41.88 -18.57
CA GLY A 9 9.43 41.03 -17.52
C GLY A 9 10.34 39.83 -17.25
N SER A 10 10.77 39.70 -16.00
CA SER A 10 11.54 38.55 -15.53
C SER A 10 10.56 37.40 -15.26
N PHE A 11 10.28 36.60 -16.28
CA PHE A 11 9.61 35.31 -16.10
C PHE A 11 10.59 34.35 -15.42
N SER A 12 10.46 34.17 -14.10
CA SER A 12 11.16 33.11 -13.39
C SER A 12 10.74 31.77 -13.98
N ALA A 13 11.69 31.12 -14.65
CA ALA A 13 11.54 29.76 -15.14
C ALA A 13 11.16 28.84 -13.98
N LEU A 14 10.02 28.17 -14.11
CA LEU A 14 9.64 27.02 -13.30
C LEU A 14 10.69 25.93 -13.54
N VAL A 15 11.72 25.90 -12.71
CA VAL A 15 12.67 24.80 -12.65
C VAL A 15 11.89 23.58 -12.19
N GLY A 16 11.50 22.76 -13.16
CA GLY A 16 10.94 21.45 -12.91
C GLY A 16 11.89 20.66 -12.01
N ARG A 17 11.40 20.24 -10.85
CA ARG A 17 12.05 19.21 -10.03
C ARG A 17 11.96 17.89 -10.80
N THR A 18 12.86 17.69 -11.75
CA THR A 18 13.05 16.38 -12.38
C THR A 18 13.99 15.57 -11.51
N ASN A 19 13.52 14.39 -11.11
CA ASN A 19 14.26 13.45 -10.29
C ASN A 19 15.35 12.76 -11.15
N GLY A 20 16.43 13.49 -11.47
CA GLY A 20 17.68 12.91 -11.97
C GLY A 20 17.67 12.30 -13.37
N LEU A 21 16.74 12.69 -14.26
CA LEU A 21 16.79 12.28 -15.67
C LEU A 21 17.32 13.43 -16.55
N THR A 22 18.63 13.63 -16.55
CA THR A 22 19.30 14.48 -17.54
C THR A 22 20.26 13.63 -18.36
N LYS A 23 19.78 13.16 -19.51
CA LYS A 23 20.56 12.97 -20.74
C LYS A 23 19.61 12.64 -21.90
N PRO A 24 19.45 13.53 -22.89
CA PRO A 24 18.90 13.15 -24.18
C PRO A 24 20.05 12.52 -24.98
N ALA A 25 19.99 11.22 -25.25
CA ALA A 25 20.94 10.56 -26.15
C ALA A 25 20.17 9.88 -27.29
N ALA A 26 20.07 10.65 -28.37
CA ALA A 26 20.00 10.29 -29.78
C ALA A 26 19.57 8.85 -30.17
N LEU A 27 18.56 8.83 -31.03
CA LEU A 27 18.30 7.77 -32.01
C LEU A 27 19.60 7.39 -32.73
N ALA A 28 20.15 6.22 -32.45
CA ALA A 28 21.15 5.57 -33.28
C ALA A 28 20.74 4.11 -33.50
N SER A 29 20.02 3.89 -34.58
CA SER A 29 19.75 2.57 -35.15
C SER A 29 21.08 1.97 -35.67
N GLY A 30 21.70 1.11 -34.88
CA GLY A 30 22.76 0.19 -35.30
C GLY A 30 22.22 -1.23 -35.45
N PRO A 31 22.80 -2.08 -36.32
CA PRO A 31 22.18 -3.32 -36.75
C PRO A 31 22.05 -4.30 -35.58
N ALA A 32 20.83 -4.81 -35.37
CA ALA A 32 20.54 -5.85 -34.41
C ALA A 32 21.29 -7.13 -34.80
N LYS A 33 22.23 -7.56 -33.95
CA LYS A 33 22.81 -8.90 -34.02
C LYS A 33 21.79 -9.87 -33.39
N PRO A 34 21.24 -10.85 -34.12
CA PRO A 34 20.31 -11.81 -33.55
C PRO A 34 21.15 -12.90 -32.87
N GLY A 35 21.30 -12.82 -31.56
CA GLY A 35 22.06 -13.84 -30.84
C GLY A 35 22.15 -13.57 -29.35
N GLY A 36 21.30 -14.26 -28.58
CA GLY A 36 21.54 -14.48 -27.16
C GLY A 36 20.35 -14.16 -26.25
N ALA A 37 19.62 -15.22 -25.92
CA ALA A 37 18.80 -15.39 -24.72
C ALA A 37 17.66 -14.36 -24.49
N GLY A 38 16.45 -14.76 -24.88
CA GLY A 38 15.19 -14.16 -24.44
C GLY A 38 14.90 -14.42 -22.96
N GLY A 39 15.76 -13.90 -22.07
CA GLY A 39 15.51 -13.82 -20.63
C GLY A 39 15.02 -12.42 -20.25
N SER A 40 14.01 -12.33 -19.39
CA SER A 40 13.52 -11.06 -18.85
C SER A 40 14.66 -10.32 -18.11
N LYS A 41 14.88 -9.05 -18.47
CA LYS A 41 15.89 -8.20 -17.82
C LYS A 41 15.41 -7.82 -16.42
N LYS A 42 16.02 -8.40 -15.39
CA LYS A 42 15.73 -8.09 -13.98
C LYS A 42 16.22 -6.68 -13.63
N LEU A 43 15.33 -5.86 -13.09
CA LEU A 43 15.67 -4.53 -12.56
C LEU A 43 16.21 -4.66 -11.12
N VAL A 44 17.22 -3.87 -10.78
CA VAL A 44 17.84 -3.82 -9.44
C VAL A 44 17.79 -2.38 -8.94
N ILE A 45 17.24 -2.18 -7.74
CA ILE A 45 17.21 -0.87 -7.09
C ILE A 45 18.56 -0.65 -6.40
N LYS A 46 19.32 0.37 -6.83
CA LYS A 46 20.58 0.75 -6.20
C LYS A 46 20.32 1.38 -4.83
N ASN A 47 21.12 1.04 -3.83
CA ASN A 47 20.96 1.49 -2.44
C ASN A 47 19.63 1.06 -1.77
N PHE A 48 19.06 -0.10 -2.15
CA PHE A 48 17.92 -0.66 -1.43
C PHE A 48 18.37 -1.09 -0.03
N ARG A 49 18.13 -0.22 0.95
CA ARG A 49 18.23 -0.57 2.37
C ARG A 49 17.20 -1.66 2.67
N ASP A 50 17.43 -2.46 3.71
CA ASP A 50 16.50 -3.51 4.12
C ASP A 50 15.06 -3.01 4.14
N ARG A 51 14.15 -3.87 3.67
CA ARG A 51 12.73 -3.54 3.62
C ARG A 51 12.29 -3.12 5.03
N PRO A 52 11.68 -1.93 5.20
CA PRO A 52 11.19 -1.51 6.50
C PRO A 52 10.24 -2.59 7.02
N ARG A 53 10.56 -3.10 8.22
CA ARG A 53 9.74 -4.12 8.87
C ARG A 53 8.58 -3.43 9.56
N LEU A 54 7.42 -4.06 9.49
CA LEU A 54 6.31 -3.64 10.33
C LEU A 54 6.68 -3.84 11.81
N PRO A 55 6.20 -2.98 12.71
CA PRO A 55 6.32 -3.22 14.14
C PRO A 55 5.66 -4.56 14.51
N ASP A 56 6.25 -5.28 15.46
CA ASP A 56 5.75 -6.60 15.88
C ASP A 56 4.30 -6.55 16.40
N ASN A 57 3.89 -5.42 16.98
CA ASN A 57 2.55 -5.22 17.53
C ASN A 57 1.47 -5.06 16.47
N TYR A 58 1.84 -4.67 15.24
CA TYR A 58 0.88 -4.30 14.18
C TYR A 58 -0.15 -5.40 13.92
N THR A 59 0.30 -6.66 13.89
CA THR A 59 -0.57 -7.79 13.61
C THR A 59 -1.65 -7.95 14.69
N GLN A 60 -1.28 -7.79 15.95
CA GLN A 60 -2.19 -7.93 17.08
C GLN A 60 -3.19 -6.77 17.14
N ASP A 61 -2.71 -5.53 17.00
CA ASP A 61 -3.56 -4.33 17.01
C ASP A 61 -4.58 -4.35 15.86
N THR A 62 -4.13 -4.73 14.66
CA THR A 62 -5.00 -4.84 13.49
C THR A 62 -6.04 -5.94 13.66
N TRP A 63 -5.66 -7.08 14.23
CA TRP A 63 -6.60 -8.15 14.55
C TRP A 63 -7.62 -7.71 15.60
N GLN A 64 -7.20 -6.98 16.64
CA GLN A 64 -8.11 -6.48 17.67
C GLN A 64 -9.17 -5.56 17.06
N LYS A 65 -8.77 -4.66 16.15
CA LYS A 65 -9.68 -3.79 15.38
C LYS A 65 -10.75 -4.61 14.64
N LEU A 66 -10.34 -5.65 13.93
CA LEU A 66 -11.25 -6.54 13.18
C LEU A 66 -12.18 -7.31 14.12
N ARG A 67 -11.66 -7.85 15.22
CA ARG A 67 -12.45 -8.59 16.22
C ARG A 67 -13.52 -7.70 16.86
N GLU A 68 -13.20 -6.45 17.17
CA GLU A 68 -14.18 -5.50 17.68
C GLU A 68 -15.28 -5.20 16.67
N ALA A 69 -14.92 -5.03 15.39
CA ALA A 69 -15.90 -4.84 14.32
C ALA A 69 -16.83 -6.06 14.17
N VAL A 70 -16.27 -7.29 14.18
CA VAL A 70 -17.07 -8.53 14.12
C VAL A 70 -18.02 -8.64 15.30
N ARG A 71 -17.56 -8.33 16.52
CA ARG A 71 -18.41 -8.33 17.71
C ARG A 71 -19.53 -7.30 17.62
N ALA A 72 -19.24 -6.09 17.13
CA ALA A 72 -20.26 -5.06 16.94
C ALA A 72 -21.35 -5.53 15.96
N VAL A 73 -20.97 -6.19 14.86
CA VAL A 73 -21.94 -6.80 13.92
C VAL A 73 -22.78 -7.86 14.62
N GLN A 74 -22.14 -8.78 15.36
CA GLN A 74 -22.82 -9.84 16.09
C GLN A 74 -23.80 -9.33 17.15
N SER A 75 -23.49 -8.21 17.82
CA SER A 75 -24.35 -7.57 18.81
C SER A 75 -25.30 -6.52 18.22
N SER A 76 -25.45 -6.47 16.89
CA SER A 76 -26.27 -5.47 16.19
C SER A 76 -25.97 -4.03 16.64
N THR A 77 -24.70 -3.74 16.91
CA THR A 77 -24.20 -2.46 17.41
C THR A 77 -23.42 -1.74 16.30
N SER A 78 -23.39 -0.41 16.33
CA SER A 78 -22.66 0.38 15.33
C SER A 78 -21.15 0.12 15.38
N ILE A 79 -20.54 0.00 14.20
CA ILE A 79 -19.10 -0.23 14.04
C ILE A 79 -18.37 1.12 14.14
N ARG A 80 -17.36 1.19 15.01
CA ARG A 80 -16.56 2.43 15.23
C ARG A 80 -15.65 2.80 14.05
N TYR A 81 -15.35 1.84 13.18
CA TYR A 81 -14.42 1.96 12.08
C TYR A 81 -15.17 1.97 10.74
N ASN A 82 -14.62 2.68 9.75
CA ASN A 82 -15.18 2.64 8.40
C ASN A 82 -14.84 1.30 7.70
N LEU A 83 -15.66 0.92 6.71
CA LEU A 83 -15.53 -0.37 6.04
C LEU A 83 -14.24 -0.49 5.23
N GLU A 84 -13.82 0.57 4.55
CA GLU A 84 -12.60 0.58 3.73
C GLU A 84 -11.34 0.29 4.56
N GLU A 85 -11.24 0.89 5.74
CA GLU A 85 -10.17 0.62 6.69
C GLU A 85 -10.15 -0.84 7.15
N LEU A 86 -11.32 -1.45 7.33
CA LEU A 86 -11.42 -2.86 7.71
C LEU A 86 -11.00 -3.77 6.54
N TYR A 87 -11.37 -3.44 5.30
CA TYR A 87 -10.91 -4.15 4.11
C TYR A 87 -9.39 -4.08 3.96
N GLN A 88 -8.82 -2.88 4.07
CA GLN A 88 -7.38 -2.69 3.96
C GLN A 88 -6.61 -3.38 5.10
N ALA A 89 -7.16 -3.39 6.31
CA ALA A 89 -6.60 -4.13 7.45
C ALA A 89 -6.49 -5.64 7.16
N VAL A 90 -7.54 -6.24 6.57
CA VAL A 90 -7.52 -7.66 6.17
C VAL A 90 -6.51 -7.90 5.05
N GLU A 91 -6.48 -7.03 4.03
CA GLU A 91 -5.52 -7.15 2.92
C GLU A 91 -4.06 -7.10 3.41
N ASN A 92 -3.75 -6.17 4.30
CA ASN A 92 -2.42 -6.05 4.89
C ASN A 92 -2.05 -7.30 5.68
N LEU A 93 -2.95 -7.81 6.54
CA LEU A 93 -2.69 -9.06 7.29
C LEU A 93 -2.44 -10.26 6.36
N CYS A 94 -3.20 -10.35 5.26
CA CYS A 94 -3.03 -11.42 4.29
C CYS A 94 -1.71 -11.31 3.50
N SER A 95 -1.34 -10.09 3.10
CA SER A 95 -0.09 -9.79 2.39
C SER A 95 1.16 -10.13 3.22
N HIS A 96 1.03 -10.06 4.55
CA HIS A 96 2.06 -10.41 5.52
C HIS A 96 2.07 -11.89 5.94
N LYS A 97 1.39 -12.78 5.20
CA LYS A 97 1.32 -14.24 5.44
C LYS A 97 0.66 -14.64 6.77
N VAL A 98 -0.18 -13.78 7.34
CA VAL A 98 -0.94 -14.06 8.58
C VAL A 98 -2.32 -14.69 8.28
N SER A 99 -2.68 -14.84 7.00
CA SER A 99 -3.96 -15.43 6.55
C SER A 99 -4.41 -16.71 7.26
N PRO A 100 -3.57 -17.76 7.46
CA PRO A 100 -4.04 -18.99 8.09
C PRO A 100 -4.42 -18.78 9.57
N THR A 101 -3.70 -17.92 10.28
CA THR A 101 -4.01 -17.56 11.66
C THR A 101 -5.27 -16.71 11.72
N LEU A 102 -5.39 -15.71 10.83
CA LEU A 102 -6.54 -14.83 10.73
C LEU A 102 -7.85 -15.62 10.55
N TYR A 103 -7.86 -16.61 9.65
CA TYR A 103 -9.03 -17.45 9.41
C TYR A 103 -9.43 -18.25 10.67
N LYS A 104 -8.46 -18.89 11.34
CA LYS A 104 -8.72 -19.66 12.56
C LYS A 104 -9.30 -18.78 13.66
N GLN A 105 -8.74 -17.59 13.84
CA GLN A 105 -9.22 -16.65 14.86
C GLN A 105 -10.63 -16.12 14.54
N LEU A 106 -10.91 -15.79 13.27
CA LEU A 106 -12.25 -15.35 12.85
C LEU A 106 -13.29 -16.46 13.06
N ARG A 107 -12.95 -17.69 12.67
CA ARG A 107 -13.79 -18.86 12.90
C ARG A 107 -14.11 -19.04 14.39
N GLN A 108 -13.10 -18.97 15.26
CA GLN A 108 -13.28 -19.09 16.71
C GLN A 108 -14.24 -18.01 17.24
N VAL A 109 -14.06 -16.75 16.84
CA VAL A 109 -14.94 -15.65 17.28
C VAL A 109 -16.40 -15.88 16.87
N CYS A 110 -16.64 -16.46 15.70
CA CYS A 110 -17.99 -16.83 15.27
C CYS A 110 -18.55 -18.02 16.05
N GLU A 111 -17.74 -19.08 16.26
CA GLU A 111 -18.15 -20.26 17.04
C GLU A 111 -18.51 -19.88 18.49
N ASP A 112 -17.68 -19.08 19.15
CA ASP A 112 -17.91 -18.58 20.50
C ASP A 112 -19.23 -17.82 20.60
N HIS A 113 -19.53 -16.97 19.60
CA HIS A 113 -20.77 -16.21 19.56
C HIS A 113 -22.00 -17.12 19.40
N VAL A 114 -21.96 -18.08 18.47
CA VAL A 114 -23.06 -19.03 18.26
C VAL A 114 -23.30 -19.89 19.51
N GLN A 115 -22.24 -20.39 20.15
CA GLN A 115 -22.37 -21.15 21.40
C GLN A 115 -22.99 -20.30 22.53
N ALA A 116 -22.55 -19.05 22.68
CA ALA A 116 -23.11 -18.14 23.66
C ALA A 116 -24.59 -17.86 23.40
N GLN A 117 -25.01 -17.70 22.14
CA GLN A 117 -26.41 -17.53 21.77
C GLN A 117 -27.25 -18.76 22.12
N ILE A 118 -26.76 -19.99 21.93
CA ILE A 118 -27.50 -21.21 22.28
C ILE A 118 -27.74 -21.32 23.80
N LEU A 119 -26.75 -20.94 24.62
CA LEU A 119 -26.89 -20.95 26.08
C LEU A 119 -27.93 -19.94 26.59
N GLN A 120 -28.20 -18.87 25.85
CA GLN A 120 -29.22 -17.87 26.23
C GLN A 120 -30.65 -18.40 26.16
N PHE A 121 -30.88 -19.47 25.41
CA PHE A 121 -32.21 -20.08 25.23
C PHE A 121 -32.43 -21.32 26.11
N ARG A 122 -31.47 -21.68 26.96
CA ARG A 122 -31.49 -22.89 27.77
C ARG A 122 -31.76 -22.57 29.23
#